data_AF-A0A1M6R3X4-F1
#
_entry.id   AF-A0A1M6R3X4-F1
#
_cell.length_a   1.000
_cell.length_b   1.000
_cell.length_c   1.000
_cell.angle_alpha   90.00
_cell.angle_beta   90.00
_cell.angle_gamma   90.00
#
_symmetry.space_group_name_H-M   'P 1'
#
loop_
_entity.id
_entity.type
_entity.pdbx_description
1 polymer ?
#
loop_
_entity_poly.entity_id
_entity_poly.type
_entity_poly.pdbx_seq_one_letter_code
_entity_poly.pdbx_strand_id
1 'polypeptide(L)'
;MARDMKDFILRLQKMNANFDFIRKRSVAVGWVDGNKTYADYRSGKKHQKGKPASLAMIARILNYGTAPQFKPDGSITQRIPARPFMEVLRSEYGEYLNKVAVAEAKKIVAGTGNSGDFFKRFGVRAKGALKRAMLQSGRYAPNAPSTIRRKKSSRPLVDTGTLINSADYEVRVRK
;
A
#
# COMPACT_ATOMS: atom_id res chain seq x y z
N MET A 1 19.61 45.95 3.81
CA MET A 1 20.11 45.12 2.69
C MET A 1 20.75 43.81 3.13
N ALA A 2 21.72 43.77 4.06
CA ALA A 2 22.41 42.52 4.42
C ALA A 2 21.53 41.43 5.06
N ARG A 3 20.44 41.80 5.75
CA ARG A 3 19.48 40.85 6.37
C ARG A 3 18.64 40.11 5.32
N ASP A 4 18.21 40.85 4.30
CA ASP A 4 17.34 40.36 3.21
C ASP A 4 18.06 39.32 2.32
N MET A 5 19.34 39.57 2.00
CA MET A 5 20.17 38.59 1.27
C MET A 5 20.39 37.30 2.06
N LYS A 6 20.59 37.38 3.39
CA LYS A 6 20.75 36.19 4.25
C LYS A 6 19.46 35.36 4.29
N ASP A 7 18.31 36.01 4.41
CA ASP A 7 17.01 35.34 4.43
C ASP A 7 16.69 34.67 3.08
N PHE A 8 17.06 35.32 1.97
CA PHE A 8 16.95 34.74 0.64
C PHE A 8 17.82 33.48 0.47
N ILE A 9 19.11 33.54 0.84
CA ILE A 9 20.01 32.39 0.78
C ILE A 9 19.48 31.23 1.65
N LEU A 10 18.99 31.53 2.86
CA LEU A 10 18.43 30.51 3.75
C LEU A 10 17.19 29.84 3.14
N ARG A 11 16.33 30.60 2.44
CA ARG A 11 15.20 30.04 1.67
C ARG A 11 15.68 29.10 0.57
N LEU A 12 16.68 29.50 -0.22
CA LEU A 12 17.24 28.65 -1.27
C LEU A 12 17.81 27.33 -0.72
N GLN A 13 18.57 27.39 0.38
CA GLN A 13 19.12 26.20 1.05
C GLN A 13 18.02 25.26 1.53
N LYS A 14 16.95 25.79 2.14
CA LYS A 14 15.80 25.00 2.59
C LYS A 14 15.06 24.34 1.42
N MET A 15 14.85 25.05 0.32
CA MET A 15 14.25 24.47 -0.88
C MET A 15 15.12 23.33 -1.43
N ASN A 16 16.43 23.53 -1.54
CA ASN A 16 17.35 22.51 -2.03
C ASN A 16 17.31 21.24 -1.16
N ALA A 17 17.33 21.39 0.17
CA ALA A 17 17.21 20.27 1.11
C ALA A 17 15.87 19.52 0.95
N ASN A 18 14.76 20.25 0.76
CA ASN A 18 13.46 19.64 0.51
C ASN A 18 13.42 18.86 -0.82
N PHE A 19 13.97 19.41 -1.90
CA PHE A 19 14.05 18.72 -3.19
C PHE A 19 14.87 17.44 -3.10
N ASP A 20 16.02 17.50 -2.43
CA ASP A 20 16.85 16.33 -2.17
C ASP A 20 16.12 15.26 -1.37
N PHE A 21 15.36 15.67 -0.35
CA PHE A 21 14.58 14.75 0.46
C PHE A 21 13.50 14.04 -0.37
N ILE A 22 12.79 14.78 -1.23
CA ILE A 22 11.74 14.25 -2.13
C ILE A 22 12.35 13.31 -3.16
N ARG A 23 13.43 13.73 -3.84
CA ARG A 23 14.08 12.96 -4.90
C ARG A 23 14.59 11.61 -4.40
N LYS A 24 15.11 11.57 -3.17
CA LYS A 24 15.68 10.37 -2.57
C LYS A 24 14.63 9.46 -1.91
N ARG A 25 13.34 9.79 -1.91
CA ARG A 25 12.31 9.03 -1.18
C ARG A 25 11.07 8.68 -1.99
N SER A 26 10.38 7.64 -1.55
CA SER A 26 9.15 7.12 -2.13
C SER A 26 8.20 6.69 -1.02
N VAL A 27 6.91 6.56 -1.35
CA VAL A 27 5.92 5.95 -0.45
C VAL A 27 5.56 4.58 -0.99
N ALA A 28 5.79 3.56 -0.17
CA ALA A 28 5.19 2.25 -0.37
C ALA A 28 3.85 2.20 0.37
N VAL A 29 2.80 1.68 -0.26
CA VAL A 29 1.47 1.50 0.34
C VAL A 29 1.06 0.04 0.24
N GLY A 30 0.46 -0.49 1.32
CA GLY A 30 0.10 -1.90 1.45
C GLY A 30 0.32 -2.39 2.87
N TRP A 31 0.66 -3.67 3.02
CA TRP A 31 1.00 -4.24 4.33
C TRP A 31 2.51 -4.13 4.53
N VAL A 32 2.94 -2.92 4.91
CA VAL A 32 4.34 -2.44 4.88
C VAL A 32 5.07 -2.55 6.22
N ASP A 33 4.48 -3.18 7.24
CA ASP A 33 4.87 -3.21 8.66
C ASP A 33 6.30 -3.68 9.03
N GLY A 34 7.27 -3.76 8.11
CA GLY A 34 8.61 -4.25 8.44
C GLY A 34 8.62 -5.68 8.98
N ASN A 35 7.50 -6.40 8.84
CA ASN A 35 7.30 -7.81 9.06
C ASN A 35 8.27 -8.44 10.09
N LYS A 36 7.83 -8.48 11.35
CA LYS A 36 8.13 -9.63 12.22
C LYS A 36 7.67 -10.98 11.60
N THR A 37 7.20 -10.98 10.34
CA THR A 37 6.75 -12.13 9.56
C THR A 37 7.44 -12.30 8.17
N TYR A 38 8.35 -11.42 7.69
CA TYR A 38 8.98 -11.50 6.32
C TYR A 38 10.47 -11.83 6.41
N ALA A 39 11.10 -11.61 7.58
CA ALA A 39 12.48 -12.02 7.79
C ALA A 39 12.66 -13.52 7.44
N ASP A 40 11.64 -14.35 7.66
CA ASP A 40 11.66 -15.77 7.31
C ASP A 40 11.46 -16.02 5.79
N TYR A 41 10.56 -15.31 5.12
CA TYR A 41 10.26 -15.57 3.70
C TYR A 41 11.37 -15.10 2.74
N ARG A 42 12.05 -13.99 3.06
CA ARG A 42 13.19 -13.48 2.25
C ARG A 42 14.49 -14.24 2.50
N SER A 43 14.61 -14.90 3.65
CA SER A 43 15.78 -15.71 4.00
C SER A 43 15.68 -17.17 3.50
N GLY A 44 14.65 -17.50 2.73
CA GLY A 44 14.40 -18.88 2.29
C GLY A 44 13.99 -19.82 3.44
N LYS A 45 13.74 -19.29 4.64
CA LYS A 45 13.28 -20.10 5.78
C LYS A 45 11.83 -20.48 5.55
N LYS A 46 11.57 -21.79 5.55
CA LYS A 46 10.23 -22.36 5.45
C LYS A 46 9.33 -21.75 6.53
N HIS A 47 8.10 -21.37 6.16
CA HIS A 47 7.06 -20.95 7.10
C HIS A 47 6.93 -22.00 8.21
N GLN A 48 7.13 -21.60 9.47
CA GLN A 48 7.00 -22.52 10.60
C GLN A 48 5.56 -23.01 10.69
N LYS A 49 5.40 -24.33 10.65
CA LYS A 49 4.11 -25.03 10.79
C LYS A 49 3.43 -24.56 12.10
N GLY A 50 2.23 -24.00 12.02
CA GLY A 50 1.44 -23.53 13.17
C GLY A 50 1.33 -22.01 13.34
N LYS A 51 2.13 -21.19 12.64
CA LYS A 51 1.93 -19.72 12.66
C LYS A 51 0.92 -19.28 11.60
N PRO A 52 0.02 -18.31 11.89
CA PRO A 52 -0.91 -17.79 10.89
C PRO A 52 -0.16 -17.09 9.75
N ALA A 53 -0.70 -17.18 8.53
CA ALA A 53 -0.14 -16.48 7.38
C ALA A 53 -0.14 -14.96 7.61
N SER A 54 0.92 -14.26 7.16
CA SER A 54 0.99 -12.80 7.30
C SER A 54 -0.11 -12.10 6.49
N LEU A 55 -0.57 -10.94 6.95
CA LEU A 55 -1.56 -10.14 6.23
C LEU A 55 -1.05 -9.70 4.85
N ALA A 56 0.26 -9.46 4.70
CA ALA A 56 0.90 -9.21 3.42
C ALA A 56 0.77 -10.42 2.46
N MET A 57 0.96 -11.64 2.96
CA MET A 57 0.80 -12.86 2.16
C MET A 57 -0.66 -13.08 1.78
N ILE A 58 -1.58 -12.90 2.73
CA ILE A 58 -3.02 -12.98 2.48
C ILE A 58 -3.42 -11.94 1.42
N ALA A 59 -2.97 -10.69 1.55
CA ALA A 59 -3.21 -9.63 0.57
C ALA A 59 -2.66 -9.99 -0.81
N ARG A 60 -1.42 -10.51 -0.89
CA ARG A 60 -0.82 -10.95 -2.15
C ARG A 60 -1.66 -12.04 -2.82
N ILE A 61 -2.02 -13.08 -2.06
CA ILE A 61 -2.86 -14.18 -2.55
C ILE A 61 -4.20 -13.66 -3.03
N LEU A 62 -4.83 -12.75 -2.30
CA LEU A 62 -6.12 -12.19 -2.71
C LEU A 62 -5.99 -11.28 -3.94
N ASN A 63 -4.91 -10.52 -4.05
CA ASN A 63 -4.67 -9.64 -5.19
C ASN A 63 -4.47 -10.42 -6.50
N TYR A 64 -3.64 -11.47 -6.46
CA TYR A 64 -3.22 -12.22 -7.65
C TYR A 64 -3.96 -13.54 -7.85
N GLY A 65 -4.67 -14.03 -6.83
CA GLY A 65 -5.27 -15.37 -6.83
C GLY A 65 -4.24 -16.48 -6.60
N THR A 66 -4.70 -17.72 -6.68
CA THR A 66 -3.85 -18.92 -6.71
C THR A 66 -4.16 -19.76 -7.95
N ALA A 67 -3.14 -20.47 -8.45
CA ALA A 67 -3.35 -21.55 -9.40
C ALA A 67 -3.88 -22.80 -8.67
N PRO A 68 -4.65 -23.66 -9.35
CA PRO A 68 -4.96 -24.99 -8.83
C PRO A 68 -3.67 -25.80 -8.65
N GLN A 69 -3.56 -26.55 -7.57
CA GLN A 69 -2.44 -27.47 -7.33
C GLN A 69 -2.95 -28.90 -7.34
N PHE A 70 -2.26 -29.78 -8.08
CA PHE A 70 -2.51 -31.22 -8.02
C PHE A 70 -1.86 -31.80 -6.78
N LYS A 71 -2.64 -32.53 -5.99
CA LYS A 71 -2.12 -33.29 -4.85
C LYS A 71 -1.77 -34.72 -5.28
N PRO A 72 -0.88 -35.41 -4.54
CA PRO A 72 -0.52 -36.80 -4.82
C PRO A 72 -1.70 -37.78 -4.80
N ASP A 73 -2.77 -37.44 -4.08
CA ASP A 73 -4.02 -38.21 -4.00
C ASP A 73 -4.96 -38.00 -5.21
N GLY A 74 -4.53 -37.25 -6.23
CA GLY A 74 -5.32 -36.92 -7.42
C GLY A 74 -6.30 -35.75 -7.22
N SER A 75 -6.44 -35.21 -6.01
CA SER A 75 -7.32 -34.06 -5.76
C SER A 75 -6.67 -32.73 -6.17
N ILE A 76 -7.51 -31.76 -6.57
CA ILE A 76 -7.07 -30.40 -6.95
C ILE A 76 -7.37 -29.43 -5.81
N THR A 77 -6.41 -28.60 -5.42
CA THR A 77 -6.66 -27.52 -4.45
C THR A 77 -7.62 -26.48 -5.02
N GLN A 78 -8.56 -26.02 -4.19
CA GLN A 78 -9.55 -25.04 -4.62
C GLN A 78 -8.87 -23.73 -5.05
N ARG A 79 -9.07 -23.34 -6.31
CA ARG A 79 -8.56 -22.09 -6.89
C ARG A 79 -9.14 -20.89 -6.14
N ILE A 80 -8.28 -19.98 -5.70
CA ILE A 80 -8.70 -18.67 -5.18
C ILE A 80 -8.67 -17.69 -6.36
N PRO A 81 -9.80 -17.08 -6.76
CA PRO A 81 -9.80 -16.11 -7.85
C PRO A 81 -9.08 -14.81 -7.44
N ALA A 82 -8.42 -14.18 -8.40
CA ALA A 82 -7.77 -12.89 -8.21
C ALA A 82 -8.80 -11.79 -7.94
N ARG A 83 -8.44 -10.85 -7.07
CA ARG A 83 -9.19 -9.63 -6.77
C ARG A 83 -8.20 -8.47 -6.85
N PRO A 84 -7.89 -7.95 -8.05
CA PRO A 84 -6.70 -7.14 -8.30
C PRO A 84 -6.84 -5.70 -7.77
N PHE A 85 -6.99 -5.53 -6.46
CA PHE A 85 -7.21 -4.22 -5.83
C PHE A 85 -6.00 -3.28 -5.94
N MET A 86 -4.79 -3.80 -6.13
CA MET A 86 -3.61 -2.98 -6.44
C MET A 86 -3.64 -2.42 -7.87
N GLU A 87 -4.30 -3.13 -8.79
CA GLU A 87 -4.56 -2.63 -10.14
C GLU A 87 -5.58 -1.52 -10.09
N VAL A 88 -6.70 -1.76 -9.40
CA VAL A 88 -7.76 -0.76 -9.17
C VAL A 88 -7.20 0.49 -8.49
N LEU A 89 -6.31 0.34 -7.51
CA LEU A 89 -5.60 1.47 -6.90
C LEU A 89 -4.88 2.32 -7.95
N ARG A 90 -4.16 1.67 -8.88
CA ARG A 90 -3.36 2.36 -9.90
C ARG A 90 -4.26 3.01 -10.95
N SER A 91 -5.25 2.29 -11.48
CA SER A 91 -6.10 2.77 -12.56
C SER A 91 -7.07 3.86 -12.10
N GLU A 92 -7.71 3.69 -10.94
CA GLU A 92 -8.79 4.60 -10.49
C GLU A 92 -8.30 5.76 -9.64
N TYR A 93 -7.23 5.54 -8.88
CA TYR A 93 -6.74 6.53 -7.91
C TYR A 93 -5.36 7.08 -8.27
N GLY A 94 -4.72 6.60 -9.35
CA GLY A 94 -3.41 7.09 -9.79
C GLY A 94 -3.41 8.59 -10.06
N GLU A 95 -4.37 9.08 -10.85
CA GLU A 95 -4.49 10.52 -11.16
C GLU A 95 -4.79 11.36 -9.92
N TYR A 96 -5.69 10.88 -9.05
CA TYR A 96 -5.99 11.52 -7.77
C TYR A 96 -4.74 11.66 -6.89
N LEU A 97 -3.95 10.58 -6.76
CA LEU A 97 -2.70 10.60 -5.99
C LEU A 97 -1.68 11.53 -6.64
N ASN A 98 -1.58 11.55 -7.97
CA ASN A 98 -0.72 12.50 -8.67
C ASN A 98 -1.09 13.96 -8.37
N LYS A 99 -2.39 14.30 -8.40
CA LYS A 99 -2.89 15.64 -8.03
C LYS A 99 -2.52 16.01 -6.58
N VAL A 100 -2.64 15.07 -5.65
CA VAL A 100 -2.20 15.26 -4.25
C VAL A 100 -0.70 15.54 -4.18
N ALA A 101 0.12 14.76 -4.89
CA ALA A 101 1.57 14.95 -4.91
C ALA A 101 1.95 16.34 -5.48
N VAL A 102 1.37 16.73 -6.60
CA VAL A 102 1.62 18.03 -7.23
C VAL A 102 1.21 19.19 -6.31
N ALA A 103 0.04 19.10 -5.66
CA ALA A 103 -0.42 20.13 -4.74
C ALA A 103 0.51 20.29 -3.53
N GLU A 104 1.01 19.19 -2.97
CA GLU A 104 1.96 19.23 -1.86
C GLU A 104 3.36 19.71 -2.29
N ALA A 105 3.82 19.34 -3.49
CA ALA A 105 5.07 19.86 -4.05
C ALA A 105 5.03 21.38 -4.26
N LYS A 106 3.89 21.93 -4.73
CA LYS A 106 3.71 23.38 -4.88
C LYS A 106 3.88 24.14 -3.56
N LYS A 107 3.40 23.59 -2.43
CA LYS A 107 3.59 24.19 -1.10
C LYS A 107 5.07 24.25 -0.69
N ILE A 108 5.83 23.21 -1.03
CA ILE A 108 7.28 23.16 -0.77
C ILE A 108 8.01 24.22 -1.60
N VAL A 109 7.67 24.35 -2.89
CA VAL A 109 8.25 25.38 -3.76
C VAL A 109 7.91 26.79 -3.25
N ALA A 110 6.68 27.00 -2.76
CA ALA A 110 6.26 28.27 -2.16
C ALA A 110 6.88 28.54 -0.77
N GLY A 111 7.66 27.61 -0.22
CA GLY A 111 8.28 27.74 1.11
C GLY A 111 7.28 27.63 2.28
N THR A 112 6.03 27.26 2.03
CA THR A 112 4.97 27.10 3.04
C THR A 112 4.78 25.65 3.48
N GLY A 113 5.51 24.71 2.86
CA GLY A 113 5.51 23.29 3.21
C GLY A 113 6.91 22.72 3.44
N ASN A 114 6.98 21.52 4.02
CA ASN A 114 8.20 20.75 4.15
C ASN A 114 8.01 19.32 3.60
N SER A 115 9.13 18.73 3.21
CA SER A 115 9.18 17.42 2.56
C SER A 115 8.72 16.26 3.47
N GLY A 116 9.00 16.32 4.78
CA GLY A 116 8.54 15.30 5.73
C GLY A 116 7.02 15.21 5.81
N ASP A 117 6.35 16.36 5.92
CA ASP A 117 4.89 16.43 5.96
C ASP A 117 4.24 16.09 4.62
N PHE A 118 4.89 16.43 3.50
CA PHE A 118 4.47 15.97 2.17
C PHE A 118 4.31 14.45 2.15
N PHE A 119 5.33 13.70 2.61
CA PHE A 119 5.30 12.24 2.57
C PHE A 119 4.25 11.65 3.53
N LYS A 120 4.11 12.23 4.73
CA LYS A 120 3.06 11.81 5.69
C LYS A 120 1.66 12.01 5.10
N ARG A 121 1.36 13.21 4.59
CA ARG A 121 0.05 13.52 4.00
C ARG A 121 -0.23 12.67 2.77
N PHE A 122 0.75 12.54 1.87
CA PHE A 122 0.63 11.70 0.69
C PHE A 122 0.37 10.23 1.07
N GLY A 123 1.12 9.70 2.05
CA GLY A 123 0.96 8.33 2.54
C GLY A 123 -0.42 8.05 3.13
N VAL A 124 -0.96 8.98 3.93
CA VAL A 124 -2.34 8.88 4.43
C VAL A 124 -3.35 8.85 3.28
N ARG A 125 -3.18 9.69 2.25
CA ARG A 125 -4.06 9.67 1.07
C ARG A 125 -3.93 8.39 0.25
N ALA A 126 -2.71 7.86 0.09
CA ALA A 126 -2.43 6.60 -0.60
C ALA A 126 -3.06 5.41 0.13
N LYS A 127 -2.90 5.32 1.45
CA LYS A 127 -3.58 4.33 2.31
C LYS A 127 -5.09 4.40 2.14
N GLY A 128 -5.67 5.60 2.21
CA GLY A 128 -7.10 5.79 2.02
C GLY A 128 -7.58 5.36 0.62
N ALA A 129 -6.79 5.63 -0.41
CA ALA A 129 -7.08 5.17 -1.77
C ALA A 129 -7.03 3.64 -1.89
N LEU A 130 -6.04 2.97 -1.27
CA LEU A 130 -5.97 1.51 -1.23
C LEU A 130 -7.20 0.92 -0.54
N LYS A 131 -7.61 1.46 0.61
CA LYS A 131 -8.84 1.01 1.29
C LYS A 131 -10.07 1.15 0.39
N ARG A 132 -10.22 2.29 -0.31
CA ARG A 132 -11.34 2.49 -1.25
C ARG A 132 -11.28 1.52 -2.43
N ALA A 133 -10.11 1.27 -3.00
CA ALA A 133 -9.93 0.27 -4.06
C ALA A 133 -10.40 -1.11 -3.58
N MET A 134 -9.98 -1.56 -2.40
CA MET A 134 -10.42 -2.85 -1.83
C MET A 134 -11.93 -2.94 -1.58
N LEU A 135 -12.60 -1.82 -1.35
CA LEU A 135 -14.04 -1.75 -1.09
C LEU A 135 -14.91 -1.74 -2.35
N GLN A 136 -14.33 -1.67 -3.56
CA GLN A 136 -15.06 -1.76 -4.83
C GLN A 136 -15.54 -3.20 -5.13
N SER A 137 -16.33 -3.78 -4.23
CA SER A 137 -16.71 -5.20 -4.23
C SER A 137 -17.33 -5.68 -5.53
N GLY A 138 -18.06 -4.84 -6.25
CA GLY A 138 -18.69 -5.18 -7.54
C GLY A 138 -17.69 -5.49 -8.66
N ARG A 139 -16.41 -5.14 -8.51
CA ARG A 139 -15.37 -5.39 -9.51
C ARG A 139 -14.63 -6.72 -9.30
N TYR A 140 -14.88 -7.41 -8.18
CA TYR A 140 -14.11 -8.57 -7.78
C TYR A 140 -14.92 -9.85 -7.89
N ALA A 141 -14.22 -10.96 -8.16
CA ALA A 141 -14.82 -12.28 -8.14
C ALA A 141 -15.54 -12.53 -6.81
N PRO A 142 -16.79 -13.04 -6.85
CA PRO A 142 -17.61 -13.23 -5.66
C PRO A 142 -16.95 -14.23 -4.68
N ASN A 143 -17.39 -14.20 -3.43
CA ASN A 143 -17.01 -15.23 -2.47
C ASN A 143 -17.70 -16.55 -2.84
N ALA A 144 -17.02 -17.68 -2.63
CA ALA A 144 -17.65 -18.99 -2.75
C ALA A 144 -18.82 -19.14 -1.76
N PRO A 145 -19.87 -19.94 -2.06
CA PRO A 145 -21.02 -20.11 -1.15
C PRO A 145 -20.63 -20.51 0.28
N SER A 146 -19.63 -21.37 0.45
CA SER A 146 -19.09 -21.74 1.76
C SER A 146 -18.50 -20.55 2.53
N THR A 147 -17.82 -19.65 1.82
CA THR A 147 -17.25 -18.42 2.40
C THR A 147 -18.35 -17.43 2.77
N ILE A 148 -19.40 -17.31 1.94
CA ILE A 148 -20.57 -16.46 2.25
C ILE A 148 -21.27 -16.96 3.51
N ARG A 149 -21.54 -18.27 3.61
CA ARG A 149 -22.15 -18.88 4.82
C ARG A 149 -21.32 -18.63 6.07
N ARG A 150 -20.00 -18.82 6.00
CA ARG A 150 -19.08 -18.58 7.13
C ARG A 150 -19.07 -17.11 7.56
N LYS A 151 -18.94 -16.19 6.61
CA LYS A 151 -18.82 -14.75 6.87
C LYS A 151 -20.17 -14.07 7.14
N LYS A 152 -21.28 -14.72 6.79
CA LYS A 152 -22.62 -14.11 6.71
C LYS A 152 -22.66 -12.86 5.84
N SER A 153 -21.80 -12.79 4.82
CA SER A 153 -21.66 -11.64 3.91
C SER A 153 -21.10 -12.05 2.55
N SER A 154 -21.69 -11.50 1.48
CA SER A 154 -21.26 -11.69 0.11
C SER A 154 -20.08 -10.79 -0.29
N ARG A 155 -19.72 -9.79 0.53
CA ARG A 155 -18.70 -8.79 0.18
C ARG A 155 -17.31 -9.42 0.09
N PRO A 156 -16.65 -9.46 -1.09
CA PRO A 156 -15.26 -9.90 -1.21
C PRO A 156 -14.32 -8.97 -0.45
N LEU A 157 -13.15 -9.49 -0.04
CA LEU A 157 -12.09 -8.78 0.71
C LEU A 157 -12.46 -8.25 2.11
N VAL A 158 -13.74 -8.26 2.48
CA VAL A 158 -14.25 -7.78 3.78
C VAL A 158 -14.80 -8.95 4.59
N ASP A 159 -14.10 -9.36 5.64
CA ASP A 159 -14.57 -10.32 6.65
C ASP A 159 -14.81 -9.58 7.98
N THR A 160 -13.83 -9.62 8.88
CA THR A 160 -13.76 -8.81 10.10
C THR A 160 -13.31 -7.36 9.85
N GLY A 161 -12.87 -7.04 8.63
CA GLY A 161 -12.21 -5.78 8.29
C GLY A 161 -10.71 -5.72 8.62
N THR A 162 -10.14 -6.73 9.29
CA THR A 162 -8.72 -6.75 9.71
C THR A 162 -7.76 -6.51 8.55
N LEU A 163 -7.97 -7.16 7.40
CA LEU A 163 -7.10 -7.01 6.24
C LEU A 163 -7.06 -5.56 5.72
N ILE A 164 -8.24 -4.95 5.52
CA ILE A 164 -8.33 -3.57 5.00
C ILE A 164 -7.81 -2.57 6.03
N ASN A 165 -8.12 -2.79 7.31
CA ASN A 165 -7.74 -1.85 8.37
C ASN A 165 -6.24 -1.87 8.69
N SER A 166 -5.56 -2.98 8.44
CA SER A 166 -4.11 -3.14 8.61
C SER A 166 -3.27 -2.66 7.42
N ALA A 167 -3.87 -2.30 6.29
CA ALA A 167 -3.13 -1.68 5.21
C ALA A 167 -2.58 -0.32 5.67
N ASP A 168 -1.28 -0.09 5.50
CA ASP A 168 -0.59 1.16 5.86
C ASP A 168 0.34 1.69 4.74
N TYR A 169 1.17 2.68 5.08
CA TYR A 169 2.21 3.21 4.21
C TYR A 169 3.55 3.36 4.93
N GLU A 170 4.63 3.33 4.15
CA GLU A 170 5.99 3.50 4.63
C GLU A 170 6.75 4.44 3.69
N VAL A 171 7.46 5.41 4.28
CA VAL A 171 8.36 6.30 3.54
C VAL A 171 9.72 5.65 3.43
N ARG A 172 10.13 5.31 2.20
CA ARG A 172 11.37 4.57 1.92
C ARG A 172 12.35 5.43 1.15
N VAL A 173 13.63 5.19 1.38
CA VAL A 173 14.70 5.70 0.50
C VAL A 173 14.59 4.99 -0.85
N ARG A 174 14.61 5.75 -1.95
CA ARG A 174 14.72 5.19 -3.31
C ARG A 174 16.11 4.60 -3.45
N LYS A 175 16.18 3.32 -3.79
CA LYS A 175 17.43 2.67 -4.20
C LYS A 175 17.78 3.09 -5.61
#